data_AF-A0A0G1D329-F1
#
_entry.id   AF-A0A0G1D329-F1
#
_cell.length_a   1.000
_cell.length_b   1.000
_cell.length_c   1.000
_cell.angle_alpha   90.00
_cell.angle_beta   90.00
_cell.angle_gamma   90.00
#
_symmetry.space_group_name_H-M   'P 1'
#
loop_
_entity.id
_entity.type
_entity.pdbx_description
1 polymer ?
#
loop_
_entity_poly.entity_id
_entity_poly.type
_entity_poly.pdbx_seq_one_letter_code
_entity_poly.pdbx_strand_id
1 'polypeptide(L)'
;MIVFFAFLLIIIGGGLFVILNKDPTGTAANTFNTVAEKVTKPLPATSEGSETEGSIVPEGWRVYSNADLKFSINYPKTVYSQQGSCEKQVEGQNTSYRFKTAQVPVKIFEDTDGIFIYPEFRNELSGAKTVDNVSYFSSCEKVTTTLSWLKSETKSWHIIAKSVPTKEDLETFVQTKFGVGCSVGTMTSTAANNKVYDVKILGDGLELGESLCGINYIYVLKYVPEAKMVYTYDLGQAYTFAKDTGGSEYYDEEMNNSFQPIF
;
A
#
# COMPACT_ATOMS: atom_id res chain seq x y z
N MET A 1 20.79 -52.84 3.59
CA MET A 1 19.59 -52.00 3.38
C MET A 1 20.04 -50.54 3.47
N ILE A 2 20.44 -49.96 2.35
CA ILE A 2 20.92 -48.58 2.25
C ILE A 2 20.15 -47.97 1.08
N VAL A 3 19.21 -47.08 1.39
CA VAL A 3 18.36 -46.41 0.42
C VAL A 3 19.09 -45.14 0.00
N PHE A 4 19.63 -45.14 -1.23
CA PHE A 4 20.15 -43.96 -1.90
C PHE A 4 18.97 -43.19 -2.51
N PHE A 5 18.70 -41.97 -1.99
CA PHE A 5 17.82 -41.02 -2.66
C PHE A 5 18.66 -40.14 -3.60
N ALA A 6 18.52 -40.36 -4.90
CA ALA A 6 19.00 -39.47 -5.93
C ALA A 6 17.95 -38.36 -6.15
N PHE A 7 18.29 -37.12 -5.80
CA PHE A 7 17.49 -35.95 -6.19
C PHE A 7 17.91 -35.51 -7.59
N LEU A 8 16.94 -35.56 -8.50
CA LEU A 8 17.04 -35.11 -9.88
C LEU A 8 16.88 -33.58 -9.91
N LEU A 9 17.94 -32.85 -10.27
CA LEU A 9 17.90 -31.42 -10.59
C LEU A 9 17.41 -31.26 -12.03
N ILE A 10 16.20 -30.72 -12.22
CA ILE A 10 15.74 -30.25 -13.52
C ILE A 10 16.28 -28.84 -13.73
N ILE A 11 17.18 -28.75 -14.72
CA ILE A 11 17.73 -27.53 -15.30
C ILE A 11 16.60 -26.85 -16.09
N ILE A 12 16.15 -25.67 -15.66
CA ILE A 12 15.38 -24.78 -16.53
C ILE A 12 16.37 -23.78 -17.14
N GLY A 13 16.55 -23.95 -18.45
CA GLY A 13 17.43 -23.18 -19.31
C GLY A 13 17.01 -21.72 -19.43
N GLY A 14 18.01 -20.91 -19.78
CA GLY A 14 17.91 -19.46 -19.89
C GLY A 14 16.96 -18.97 -20.98
N GLY A 15 16.34 -17.83 -20.68
CA GLY A 15 15.69 -16.95 -21.65
C GLY A 15 16.32 -15.57 -21.54
N LEU A 16 17.23 -15.28 -22.47
CA LEU A 16 17.82 -13.97 -22.68
C LEU A 16 16.80 -13.14 -23.47
N PHE A 17 16.08 -12.21 -22.84
CA PHE A 17 15.25 -11.24 -23.55
C PHE A 17 16.11 -10.07 -24.01
N VAL A 18 16.43 -10.05 -25.31
CA VAL A 18 16.98 -8.88 -26.00
C VAL A 18 15.81 -7.94 -26.32
N ILE A 19 15.80 -6.77 -25.69
CA ILE A 19 14.89 -5.68 -26.04
C ILE A 19 15.46 -4.97 -27.27
N LEU A 20 14.80 -5.12 -28.41
CA LEU A 20 14.95 -4.25 -29.57
C LEU A 20 13.65 -3.44 -29.70
N ASN A 21 13.66 -2.20 -29.24
CA ASN A 21 12.69 -1.22 -29.70
C ASN A 21 13.41 -0.05 -30.35
N LYS A 22 13.02 0.14 -31.60
CA LYS A 22 13.46 1.10 -32.60
C LYS A 22 12.69 2.40 -32.38
N ASP A 23 13.41 3.51 -32.21
CA ASP A 23 12.82 4.84 -32.29
C ASP A 23 12.24 5.09 -33.69
N PRO A 24 11.14 5.83 -33.76
CA PRO A 24 11.09 6.92 -34.72
C PRO A 24 10.83 8.25 -34.02
N THR A 25 11.80 9.12 -34.22
CA THR A 25 11.70 10.58 -34.21
C THR A 25 10.36 11.09 -34.75
N GLY A 26 9.67 11.90 -33.96
CA GLY A 26 8.49 12.66 -34.37
C GLY A 26 8.34 13.90 -33.49
N THR A 27 8.87 15.01 -33.98
CA THR A 27 8.77 16.36 -33.40
C THR A 27 7.32 16.82 -33.33
N ALA A 28 6.84 17.23 -32.16
CA ALA A 28 5.71 18.14 -32.02
C ALA A 28 5.88 19.04 -30.79
N ALA A 29 5.64 20.32 -31.01
CA ALA A 29 5.99 21.44 -30.15
C ALA A 29 4.93 21.75 -29.08
N ASN A 30 5.43 22.35 -27.99
CA ASN A 30 4.83 23.38 -27.14
C ASN A 30 3.36 23.25 -26.70
N THR A 31 3.17 23.08 -25.39
CA THR A 31 2.39 24.04 -24.60
C THR A 31 2.78 23.95 -23.13
N PHE A 32 3.42 25.01 -22.62
CA PHE A 32 3.61 25.21 -21.18
C PHE A 32 2.26 25.65 -20.59
N ASN A 33 1.68 24.82 -19.73
CA ASN A 33 0.66 25.26 -18.80
C ASN A 33 1.23 25.17 -17.39
N THR A 34 1.61 26.34 -16.89
CA THR A 34 1.99 26.63 -15.51
C THR A 34 0.81 26.32 -14.60
N VAL A 35 0.83 25.18 -13.91
CA VAL A 35 -0.12 24.93 -12.81
C VAL A 35 0.44 25.59 -11.56
N ALA A 36 -0.28 26.61 -11.12
CA ALA A 36 0.01 27.40 -9.95
C ALA A 36 0.14 26.52 -8.70
N GLU A 37 1.24 26.76 -7.99
CA GLU A 37 1.54 26.34 -6.63
C GLU A 37 0.37 26.72 -5.71
N LYS A 38 -0.44 25.75 -5.29
CA LYS A 38 -1.54 25.97 -4.35
C LYS A 38 -0.93 26.12 -2.95
N VAL A 39 -0.63 27.37 -2.60
CA VAL A 39 -0.16 27.83 -1.30
C VAL A 39 -1.09 27.34 -0.19
N THR A 40 -0.56 26.51 0.69
CA THR A 40 -1.18 26.12 1.96
C THR A 40 -1.27 27.36 2.86
N LYS A 41 -2.47 27.90 3.06
CA LYS A 41 -2.72 28.94 4.05
C LYS A 41 -3.47 28.32 5.24
N PRO A 42 -2.96 28.43 6.48
CA PRO A 42 -3.71 28.01 7.66
C PRO A 42 -4.82 29.04 7.92
N LEU A 43 -6.06 28.58 8.13
CA LEU A 43 -7.12 29.42 8.68
C LEU A 43 -7.43 29.04 10.13
N PRO A 44 -7.87 30.03 10.92
CA PRO A 44 -7.83 30.01 12.38
C PRO A 44 -9.05 29.34 13.00
N ALA A 45 -8.90 29.01 14.28
CA ALA A 45 -9.88 28.34 15.11
C ALA A 45 -11.16 29.15 15.39
N THR A 46 -12.23 28.38 15.58
CA THR A 46 -13.43 28.62 16.41
C THR A 46 -14.70 29.13 15.72
N SER A 47 -15.70 28.25 15.54
CA SER A 47 -17.01 28.37 16.21
C SER A 47 -17.79 27.04 16.17
N GLU A 48 -17.99 26.47 17.36
CA GLU A 48 -19.13 25.72 17.92
C GLU A 48 -20.13 24.99 17.00
N GLY A 49 -20.38 23.70 17.33
CA GLY A 49 -21.74 23.15 17.28
C GLY A 49 -21.99 21.86 16.49
N SER A 50 -21.19 20.80 16.68
CA SER A 50 -21.69 19.42 16.59
C SER A 50 -20.77 18.53 17.41
N GLU A 51 -21.30 17.94 18.48
CA GLU A 51 -20.62 16.87 19.22
C GLU A 51 -20.53 15.63 18.32
N THR A 52 -19.52 15.60 17.45
CA THR A 52 -18.93 14.33 17.04
C THR A 52 -18.19 13.80 18.26
N GLU A 53 -18.53 12.60 18.74
CA GLU A 53 -17.69 11.83 19.67
C GLU A 53 -16.25 11.97 19.20
N GLY A 54 -15.47 12.78 19.93
CA GLY A 54 -14.11 13.09 19.55
C GLY A 54 -13.31 11.80 19.61
N SER A 55 -12.97 11.24 18.45
CA SER A 55 -12.05 10.11 18.38
C SER A 55 -10.76 10.56 19.04
N ILE A 56 -10.52 10.09 20.27
CA ILE A 56 -9.28 10.35 20.98
C ILE A 56 -8.21 9.58 20.21
N VAL A 57 -7.39 10.31 19.45
CA VAL A 57 -6.26 9.73 18.73
C VAL A 57 -5.34 9.10 19.77
N PRO A 58 -5.10 7.78 19.74
CA PRO A 58 -4.33 7.13 20.79
C PRO A 58 -2.88 7.64 20.83
N GLU A 59 -2.21 7.50 21.98
CA GLU A 59 -0.80 7.84 22.08
C GLU A 59 0.03 7.01 21.07
N GLY A 60 0.97 7.65 20.39
CA GLY A 60 1.74 7.02 19.31
C GLY A 60 1.06 7.03 17.95
N TRP A 61 -0.16 7.57 17.82
CA TRP A 61 -0.89 7.68 16.56
C TRP A 61 -0.98 9.11 16.04
N ARG A 62 -1.37 9.22 14.77
CA ARG A 62 -1.82 10.44 14.08
C ARG A 62 -3.15 10.14 13.42
N VAL A 63 -3.94 11.18 13.19
CA VAL A 63 -5.14 11.11 12.35
C VAL A 63 -4.86 11.78 11.02
N TYR A 64 -5.22 11.11 9.94
CA TYR A 64 -5.37 11.72 8.63
C TYR A 64 -6.85 12.00 8.41
N SER A 65 -7.17 13.17 7.86
CA SER A 65 -8.54 13.57 7.52
C SER A 65 -8.50 14.42 6.27
N ASN A 66 -9.32 14.09 5.29
CA ASN A 66 -9.43 14.85 4.05
C ASN A 66 -10.89 14.90 3.60
N ALA A 67 -11.43 16.13 3.57
CA ALA A 67 -12.82 16.38 3.23
C ALA A 67 -13.15 16.10 1.76
N ASP A 68 -12.20 16.32 0.84
CA ASP A 68 -12.39 16.05 -0.59
C ASP A 68 -12.46 14.54 -0.84
N LEU A 69 -11.65 13.76 -0.11
CA LEU A 69 -11.71 12.29 -0.15
C LEU A 69 -12.79 11.70 0.76
N LYS A 70 -13.45 12.51 1.61
CA LYS A 70 -14.57 12.13 2.48
C LYS A 70 -14.27 11.01 3.51
N PHE A 71 -13.06 10.95 4.04
CA PHE A 71 -12.74 10.03 5.14
C PHE A 71 -11.62 10.54 6.05
N SER A 72 -11.56 9.93 7.22
CA SER A 72 -10.42 9.99 8.14
C SER A 72 -9.99 8.58 8.55
N ILE A 73 -8.72 8.44 8.92
CA ILE A 73 -8.13 7.18 9.38
C ILE A 73 -6.98 7.50 10.33
N ASN A 74 -6.84 6.68 11.38
CA ASN A 74 -5.68 6.75 12.26
C ASN A 74 -4.52 5.93 11.68
N TYR A 75 -3.30 6.42 11.84
CA TYR A 75 -2.09 5.73 11.45
C TYR A 75 -1.00 5.93 12.52
N PRO A 76 -0.09 4.96 12.71
CA PRO A 76 0.97 5.06 13.72
C PRO A 76 1.98 6.16 13.34
N LYS A 77 2.57 6.84 14.33
CA LYS A 77 3.66 7.81 14.11
C LYS A 77 4.90 7.15 13.52
N THR A 78 5.18 5.92 13.92
CA THR A 78 6.35 5.13 13.55
C THR A 78 5.99 3.65 13.46
N VAL A 79 6.71 2.89 12.62
CA VAL A 79 6.59 1.43 12.50
C VAL A 79 7.98 0.81 12.46
N TYR A 80 8.10 -0.46 12.81
CA TYR A 80 9.33 -1.20 12.55
C TYR A 80 9.36 -1.67 11.09
N SER A 81 10.42 -1.30 10.37
CA SER A 81 10.64 -1.71 8.98
C SER A 81 11.93 -2.50 8.88
N GLN A 82 11.92 -3.62 8.14
CA GLN A 82 13.12 -4.40 7.85
C GLN A 82 14.21 -3.56 7.15
N GLN A 83 13.79 -2.57 6.35
CA GLN A 83 14.67 -1.61 5.67
C GLN A 83 14.84 -0.31 6.47
N GLY A 84 14.51 -0.31 7.76
CA GLY A 84 14.51 0.89 8.60
C GLY A 84 15.91 1.41 8.93
N SER A 85 16.92 0.54 8.91
CA SER A 85 18.32 0.90 9.06
C SER A 85 19.22 -0.12 8.34
N CYS A 86 20.53 0.10 8.42
CA CYS A 86 21.52 -0.89 8.03
C CYS A 86 22.58 -1.03 9.11
N GLU A 87 23.21 -2.21 9.14
CA GLU A 87 24.41 -2.46 9.91
C GLU A 87 25.52 -3.00 9.00
N LYS A 88 26.76 -2.72 9.40
CA LYS A 88 27.95 -3.21 8.72
C LYS A 88 28.38 -4.50 9.39
N GLN A 89 28.38 -5.60 8.66
CA GLN A 89 28.80 -6.92 9.11
C GLN A 89 30.14 -7.29 8.50
N VAL A 90 31.03 -7.87 9.30
CA VAL A 90 32.37 -8.31 8.89
C VAL A 90 32.43 -9.84 9.01
N GLU A 91 32.69 -10.50 7.89
CA GLU A 91 32.81 -11.96 7.79
C GLU A 91 34.18 -12.29 7.19
N GLY A 92 35.12 -12.71 8.04
CA GLY A 92 36.52 -12.93 7.64
C GLY A 92 37.15 -11.63 7.14
N GLN A 93 37.59 -11.62 5.87
CA GLN A 93 38.15 -10.43 5.21
C GLN A 93 37.09 -9.59 4.47
N ASN A 94 35.86 -10.08 4.38
CA ASN A 94 34.80 -9.38 3.66
C ASN A 94 33.98 -8.51 4.62
N THR A 95 33.48 -7.40 4.10
CA THR A 95 32.57 -6.51 4.82
C THR A 95 31.37 -6.19 3.94
N SER A 96 30.18 -6.25 4.52
CA SER A 96 28.93 -5.92 3.84
C SER A 96 28.02 -5.10 4.73
N TYR A 97 27.31 -4.16 4.13
CA TYR A 97 26.07 -3.67 4.73
C TYR A 97 24.97 -4.72 4.61
N ARG A 98 24.15 -4.83 5.66
CA ARG A 98 22.91 -5.61 5.71
C ARG A 98 21.79 -4.74 6.25
N PHE A 99 20.58 -5.02 5.82
CA PHE A 99 19.40 -4.41 6.42
C PHE A 99 19.28 -4.79 7.89
N LYS A 100 18.79 -3.85 8.68
CA LYS A 100 18.48 -4.05 10.08
C LYS A 100 17.14 -3.40 10.38
N THR A 101 16.26 -4.18 11.00
CA THR A 101 14.96 -3.69 11.44
C THR A 101 15.13 -2.51 12.40
N ALA A 102 14.46 -1.40 12.11
CA ALA A 102 14.46 -0.21 12.95
C ALA A 102 13.13 0.54 12.83
N GLN A 103 12.84 1.38 13.83
CA GLN A 103 11.69 2.27 13.78
C GLN A 103 11.89 3.35 12.73
N VAL A 104 10.88 3.52 11.88
CA VAL A 104 10.81 4.54 10.84
C VAL A 104 9.50 5.31 10.98
N PRO A 105 9.51 6.65 10.81
CA PRO A 105 8.29 7.44 10.80
C PRO A 105 7.40 7.05 9.62
N VAL A 106 6.09 7.09 9.82
CA VAL A 106 5.08 6.85 8.77
C VAL A 106 4.55 8.17 8.26
N LYS A 107 4.31 8.23 6.95
CA LYS A 107 3.80 9.40 6.25
C LYS A 107 2.64 9.02 5.32
N ILE A 108 1.72 9.97 5.18
CA ILE A 108 0.66 9.93 4.17
C ILE A 108 1.16 10.65 2.91
N PHE A 109 0.93 10.04 1.76
CA PHE A 109 1.21 10.63 0.46
C PHE A 109 -0.11 10.72 -0.29
N GLU A 110 -0.65 11.94 -0.42
CA GLU A 110 -1.90 12.16 -1.14
C GLU A 110 -1.71 11.95 -2.65
N ASP A 111 -2.71 11.33 -3.27
CA ASP A 111 -2.83 11.16 -4.70
C ASP A 111 -4.18 11.72 -5.19
N THR A 112 -4.35 11.82 -6.50
CA THR A 112 -5.58 12.34 -7.12
C THR A 112 -6.83 11.53 -6.78
N ASP A 113 -6.69 10.24 -6.52
CA ASP A 113 -7.79 9.31 -6.29
C ASP A 113 -7.62 8.49 -5.01
N GLY A 114 -6.88 9.02 -4.04
CA GLY A 114 -6.64 8.30 -2.80
C GLY A 114 -5.44 8.80 -2.03
N ILE A 115 -4.92 7.92 -1.17
CA ILE A 115 -3.68 8.13 -0.44
C ILE A 115 -2.84 6.87 -0.42
N PHE A 116 -1.54 7.05 -0.22
CA PHE A 116 -0.64 5.99 0.22
C PHE A 116 -0.24 6.22 1.67
N ILE A 117 -0.19 5.14 2.45
CA ILE A 117 0.39 5.14 3.80
C ILE A 117 1.65 4.29 3.77
N TYR A 118 2.81 4.87 4.09
CA TYR A 118 4.09 4.18 4.03
C TYR A 118 5.16 4.83 4.92
N PRO A 119 6.23 4.12 5.31
CA PRO A 119 7.43 4.74 5.86
C PRO A 119 7.92 5.95 5.05
N GLU A 120 8.26 7.03 5.75
CA GLU A 120 8.75 8.28 5.14
C GLU A 120 10.07 8.09 4.39
N PHE A 121 10.86 7.10 4.80
CA PHE A 121 12.08 6.70 4.12
C PHE A 121 12.29 5.19 4.25
N ARG A 122 13.17 4.68 3.39
CA ARG A 122 13.74 3.34 3.46
C ARG A 122 15.25 3.44 3.33
N ASN A 123 15.97 2.39 3.72
CA ASN A 123 17.36 2.27 3.37
C ASN A 123 17.49 1.36 2.16
N GLU A 124 18.43 1.67 1.27
CA GLU A 124 18.76 0.85 0.10
C GLU A 124 20.22 0.43 0.16
N LEU A 125 20.49 -0.84 -0.16
CA LEU A 125 21.85 -1.37 -0.28
C LEU A 125 22.34 -1.19 -1.71
N SER A 126 23.57 -0.73 -1.88
CA SER A 126 24.16 -0.51 -3.21
C SER A 126 25.63 -0.98 -3.27
N GLY A 127 26.18 -0.95 -4.48
CA GLY A 127 27.53 -1.46 -4.76
C GLY A 127 27.66 -2.95 -4.49
N ALA A 128 26.75 -3.73 -5.07
CA ALA A 128 26.69 -5.18 -4.94
C ALA A 128 27.93 -5.84 -5.59
N LYS A 129 28.53 -6.80 -4.88
CA LYS A 129 29.57 -7.72 -5.38
C LYS A 129 29.28 -9.13 -4.93
N THR A 130 29.62 -10.13 -5.73
CA THR A 130 29.46 -11.55 -5.37
C THR A 130 30.82 -12.19 -5.16
N VAL A 131 31.01 -12.86 -4.03
CA VAL A 131 32.21 -13.65 -3.71
C VAL A 131 31.71 -15.00 -3.21
N ASP A 132 32.16 -16.10 -3.82
CA ASP A 132 31.76 -17.47 -3.44
C ASP A 132 30.23 -17.67 -3.30
N ASN A 133 29.46 -17.16 -4.26
CA ASN A 133 27.98 -17.15 -4.26
C ASN A 133 27.31 -16.38 -3.11
N VAL A 134 28.05 -15.56 -2.37
CA VAL A 134 27.52 -14.65 -1.34
C VAL A 134 27.55 -13.21 -1.85
N SER A 135 26.42 -12.52 -1.74
CA SER A 135 26.30 -11.10 -2.11
C SER A 135 26.77 -10.18 -0.97
N TYR A 136 27.61 -9.21 -1.29
CA TYR A 136 28.10 -8.17 -0.40
C TYR A 136 27.73 -6.80 -0.95
N PHE A 137 27.42 -5.85 -0.07
CA PHE A 137 27.04 -4.48 -0.43
C PHE A 137 27.99 -3.50 0.25
N SER A 138 28.53 -2.57 -0.53
CA SER A 138 29.55 -1.62 -0.05
C SER A 138 28.95 -0.34 0.55
N SER A 139 27.67 -0.08 0.32
CA SER A 139 26.97 1.10 0.80
C SER A 139 25.55 0.77 1.27
N CYS A 140 25.06 1.63 2.15
CA CYS A 140 23.66 1.70 2.54
C CYS A 140 23.27 3.18 2.65
N GLU A 141 22.22 3.57 1.93
CA GLU A 141 21.77 4.95 1.85
C GLU A 141 20.31 5.07 2.26
N LYS A 142 20.01 6.14 3.01
CA LYS A 142 18.65 6.52 3.37
C LYS A 142 18.00 7.21 2.18
N VAL A 143 16.98 6.58 1.60
CA VAL A 143 16.22 7.08 0.46
C VAL A 143 14.84 7.53 0.93
N THR A 144 14.50 8.79 0.65
CA THR A 144 13.17 9.32 0.97
C THR A 144 12.12 8.67 0.08
N THR A 145 11.01 8.25 0.68
CA THR A 145 9.87 7.71 -0.05
C THR A 145 9.18 8.84 -0.81
N THR A 146 8.86 8.60 -2.09
CA THR A 146 8.14 9.55 -2.95
C THR A 146 6.86 8.91 -3.48
N LEU A 147 5.87 9.74 -3.82
CA LEU A 147 4.63 9.28 -4.45
C LEU A 147 4.90 8.54 -5.76
N SER A 148 5.84 9.02 -6.58
CA SER A 148 6.19 8.38 -7.85
C SER A 148 6.69 6.96 -7.68
N TRP A 149 7.50 6.72 -6.63
CA TRP A 149 8.00 5.39 -6.29
C TRP A 149 6.88 4.49 -5.77
N LEU A 150 6.00 5.03 -4.91
CA LEU A 150 4.85 4.28 -4.37
C LEU A 150 3.89 3.82 -5.48
N LYS A 151 3.65 4.65 -6.51
CA LYS A 151 2.82 4.26 -7.67
C LYS A 151 3.41 3.12 -8.50
N SER A 152 4.72 2.88 -8.42
CA SER A 152 5.39 1.79 -9.13
C SER A 152 5.54 0.51 -8.30
N GLU A 153 5.27 0.57 -6.98
CA GLU A 153 5.49 -0.53 -6.05
C GLU A 153 4.17 -1.09 -5.52
N THR A 154 4.13 -2.39 -5.21
CA THR A 154 2.93 -3.08 -4.74
C THR A 154 2.85 -3.24 -3.21
N LYS A 155 3.75 -2.60 -2.44
CA LYS A 155 3.99 -2.90 -1.01
C LYS A 155 3.44 -1.88 -0.03
N SER A 156 2.66 -0.91 -0.49
CA SER A 156 2.08 0.13 0.34
C SER A 156 0.58 -0.02 0.43
N TRP A 157 0.00 0.34 1.57
CA TRP A 157 -1.44 0.58 1.65
C TRP A 157 -1.79 1.76 0.74
N HIS A 158 -2.39 1.44 -0.40
CA HIS A 158 -2.95 2.40 -1.33
C HIS A 158 -4.48 2.43 -1.15
N ILE A 159 -4.96 3.41 -0.39
CA ILE A 159 -6.38 3.63 -0.17
C ILE A 159 -6.93 4.44 -1.33
N ILE A 160 -7.60 3.75 -2.24
CA ILE A 160 -8.32 4.36 -3.36
C ILE A 160 -9.67 4.86 -2.85
N ALA A 161 -10.01 6.10 -3.17
CA ALA A 161 -11.30 6.73 -2.91
C ALA A 161 -11.95 7.12 -4.23
N LYS A 162 -13.15 6.60 -4.51
CA LYS A 162 -13.88 6.91 -5.76
C LYS A 162 -15.33 7.26 -5.48
N SER A 163 -15.88 8.16 -6.30
CA SER A 163 -17.30 8.45 -6.27
C SER A 163 -18.08 7.28 -6.86
N VAL A 164 -19.03 6.78 -6.08
CA VAL A 164 -19.94 5.69 -6.42
C VAL A 164 -21.33 6.10 -5.89
N PRO A 165 -22.15 6.79 -6.69
CA PRO A 165 -23.45 7.30 -6.27
C PRO A 165 -24.53 6.23 -6.06
N THR A 166 -24.44 5.12 -6.78
CA THR A 166 -25.48 4.08 -6.79
C THR A 166 -24.89 2.69 -6.56
N LYS A 167 -25.77 1.72 -6.34
CA LYS A 167 -25.36 0.31 -6.20
C LYS A 167 -24.86 -0.25 -7.53
N GLU A 168 -25.44 0.19 -8.64
CA GLU A 168 -25.04 -0.18 -10.00
C GLU A 168 -23.63 0.36 -10.32
N ASP A 169 -23.30 1.57 -9.86
CA ASP A 169 -21.96 2.12 -9.95
C ASP A 169 -20.96 1.32 -9.10
N LEU A 170 -21.39 0.78 -7.94
CA LEU A 170 -20.56 -0.06 -7.09
C LEU A 170 -20.23 -1.39 -7.76
N GLU A 171 -21.21 -2.00 -8.42
CA GLU A 171 -21.02 -3.22 -9.22
C GLU A 171 -20.00 -2.97 -10.33
N THR A 172 -20.16 -1.87 -11.07
CA THR A 172 -19.23 -1.44 -12.13
C THR A 172 -17.82 -1.20 -11.58
N PHE A 173 -17.72 -0.55 -10.42
CA PHE A 173 -16.44 -0.34 -9.75
C PHE A 173 -15.76 -1.65 -9.39
N VAL A 174 -16.49 -2.60 -8.78
CA VAL A 174 -15.95 -3.92 -8.41
C VAL A 174 -15.44 -4.67 -9.65
N GLN A 175 -16.22 -4.69 -10.73
CA GLN A 175 -15.82 -5.35 -11.97
C GLN A 175 -14.60 -4.70 -12.61
N THR A 176 -14.52 -3.37 -12.59
CA THR A 176 -13.38 -2.63 -13.16
C THR A 176 -12.10 -2.82 -12.34
N LYS A 177 -12.23 -2.83 -11.01
CA LYS A 177 -11.09 -2.88 -10.08
C LYS A 177 -10.54 -4.30 -9.90
N PHE A 178 -11.41 -5.30 -9.81
CA PHE A 178 -11.05 -6.67 -9.43
C PHE A 178 -11.22 -7.70 -10.56
N GLY A 179 -11.92 -7.33 -11.63
CA GLY A 179 -12.12 -8.17 -12.81
C GLY A 179 -13.61 -8.39 -13.11
N VAL A 180 -13.94 -8.58 -14.40
CA VAL A 180 -15.32 -8.67 -14.89
C VAL A 180 -16.10 -9.87 -14.36
N GLY A 181 -15.42 -10.88 -13.78
CA GLY A 181 -16.06 -11.99 -13.09
C GLY A 181 -16.43 -11.70 -11.63
N CYS A 182 -16.02 -10.55 -11.09
CA CYS A 182 -16.34 -10.16 -9.72
C CYS A 182 -17.69 -9.46 -9.63
N SER A 183 -18.41 -9.68 -8.54
CA SER A 183 -19.68 -9.00 -8.25
C SER A 183 -19.81 -8.57 -6.79
N VAL A 184 -20.69 -7.61 -6.54
CA VAL A 184 -21.00 -7.15 -5.18
C VAL A 184 -21.81 -8.22 -4.45
N GLY A 185 -21.24 -8.70 -3.36
CA GLY A 185 -21.86 -9.65 -2.45
C GLY A 185 -22.58 -9.00 -1.28
N THR A 186 -22.49 -9.67 -0.13
CA THR A 186 -23.09 -9.20 1.12
C THR A 186 -22.42 -7.92 1.59
N MET A 187 -23.23 -6.95 2.01
CA MET A 187 -22.80 -5.74 2.69
C MET A 187 -23.10 -5.87 4.17
N THR A 188 -22.08 -5.70 5.01
CA THR A 188 -22.22 -5.77 6.47
C THR A 188 -21.81 -4.44 7.08
N SER A 189 -22.53 -3.99 8.10
CA SER A 189 -22.14 -2.83 8.91
C SER A 189 -22.20 -3.20 10.39
N THR A 190 -21.43 -2.50 11.20
CA THR A 190 -21.50 -2.66 12.66
C THR A 190 -22.57 -1.74 13.23
N ALA A 191 -23.10 -2.06 14.42
CA ALA A 191 -24.03 -1.17 15.11
C ALA A 191 -23.39 0.19 15.43
N ALA A 192 -22.08 0.21 15.71
CA ALA A 192 -21.32 1.42 16.00
C ALA A 192 -21.04 2.27 14.75
N ASN A 193 -21.00 1.67 13.56
CA ASN A 193 -20.79 2.37 12.30
C ASN A 193 -21.77 1.87 11.23
N ASN A 194 -23.04 2.20 11.41
CA ASN A 194 -24.13 1.76 10.53
C ASN A 194 -24.19 2.51 9.19
N LYS A 195 -23.28 3.47 8.96
CA LYS A 195 -23.17 4.27 7.73
C LYS A 195 -22.08 3.79 6.77
N VAL A 196 -21.19 2.92 7.25
CA VAL A 196 -20.14 2.28 6.45
C VAL A 196 -20.47 0.81 6.29
N TYR A 197 -20.48 0.35 5.05
CA TYR A 197 -20.69 -1.06 4.73
C TYR A 197 -19.36 -1.68 4.29
N ASP A 198 -18.90 -2.70 5.02
CA ASP A 198 -17.90 -3.62 4.52
C ASP A 198 -18.56 -4.51 3.45
N VAL A 199 -18.01 -4.47 2.24
CA VAL A 199 -18.57 -5.12 1.06
C VAL A 199 -17.77 -6.38 0.76
N LYS A 200 -18.43 -7.53 0.82
CA LYS A 200 -17.87 -8.78 0.31
C LYS A 200 -17.96 -8.79 -1.21
N ILE A 201 -16.88 -9.18 -1.88
CA ILE A 201 -16.85 -9.48 -3.31
C ILE A 201 -17.10 -10.97 -3.52
N LEU A 202 -17.97 -11.30 -4.46
CA LEU A 202 -18.20 -12.68 -4.91
C LEU A 202 -17.44 -12.92 -6.21
N GLY A 203 -16.75 -14.05 -6.27
CA GLY A 203 -16.15 -14.54 -7.51
C GLY A 203 -17.16 -15.25 -8.40
N ASP A 204 -16.71 -15.62 -9.59
CA ASP A 204 -17.47 -16.37 -10.60
C ASP A 204 -17.58 -17.88 -10.31
N GLY A 205 -16.98 -18.34 -9.21
CA GLY A 205 -17.01 -19.75 -8.80
C GLY A 205 -16.04 -20.65 -9.58
N LEU A 206 -15.14 -20.08 -10.36
CA LEU A 206 -14.10 -20.80 -11.09
C LEU A 206 -12.80 -20.89 -10.29
N GLU A 207 -11.94 -21.84 -10.67
CA GLU A 207 -10.59 -21.93 -10.14
C GLU A 207 -9.75 -20.70 -10.56
N LEU A 208 -8.75 -20.33 -9.77
CA LEU A 208 -8.00 -19.07 -9.95
C LEU A 208 -7.37 -18.91 -11.34
N GLY A 209 -6.98 -20.01 -11.99
CA GLY A 209 -6.39 -20.00 -13.34
C GLY A 209 -7.41 -19.74 -14.48
N GLU A 210 -8.69 -19.88 -14.18
CA GLU A 210 -9.81 -19.73 -15.14
C GLU A 210 -10.73 -18.56 -14.79
N SER A 211 -10.65 -18.08 -13.55
CA SER A 211 -11.50 -17.00 -13.03
C SER A 211 -11.19 -15.66 -13.69
N LEU A 212 -12.26 -14.91 -13.96
CA LEU A 212 -12.21 -13.50 -14.34
C LEU A 212 -12.36 -12.58 -13.12
N CYS A 213 -12.36 -13.14 -11.90
CA CYS A 213 -12.31 -12.41 -10.64
C CYS A 213 -10.97 -12.66 -9.94
N GLY A 214 -9.97 -11.80 -10.20
CA GLY A 214 -8.57 -12.02 -9.86
C GLY A 214 -8.18 -11.78 -8.40
N ILE A 215 -9.09 -11.99 -7.43
CA ILE A 215 -8.83 -11.72 -6.02
C ILE A 215 -8.13 -12.92 -5.38
N ASN A 216 -6.86 -12.77 -5.02
CA ASN A 216 -6.06 -13.78 -4.32
C ASN A 216 -5.31 -13.24 -3.08
N TYR A 217 -5.84 -12.15 -2.50
CA TYR A 217 -5.27 -11.45 -1.35
C TYR A 217 -6.37 -10.93 -0.42
N ILE A 218 -5.99 -10.48 0.77
CA ILE A 218 -6.90 -9.81 1.70
C ILE A 218 -7.09 -8.37 1.24
N TYR A 219 -8.35 -7.97 1.08
CA TYR A 219 -8.73 -6.63 0.66
C TYR A 219 -9.69 -6.00 1.66
N VAL A 220 -9.79 -4.68 1.60
CA VAL A 220 -10.87 -3.91 2.22
C VAL A 220 -11.66 -3.25 1.11
N LEU A 221 -12.98 -3.35 1.19
CA LEU A 221 -13.91 -2.60 0.33
C LEU A 221 -15.00 -2.01 1.22
N LYS A 222 -14.95 -0.69 1.43
CA LYS A 222 -15.91 0.04 2.25
C LYS A 222 -16.78 0.91 1.35
N TYR A 223 -18.10 0.74 1.41
CA TYR A 223 -19.06 1.56 0.68
C TYR A 223 -19.83 2.46 1.64
N VAL A 224 -19.93 3.75 1.29
CA VAL A 224 -20.58 4.79 2.10
C VAL A 224 -21.64 5.48 1.25
N PRO A 225 -22.90 4.98 1.26
CA PRO A 225 -23.96 5.48 0.38
C PRO A 225 -24.26 6.97 0.56
N GLU A 226 -24.30 7.46 1.79
CA GLU A 226 -24.58 8.87 2.12
C GLU A 226 -23.51 9.80 1.55
N ALA A 227 -22.24 9.40 1.63
CA ALA A 227 -21.12 10.13 1.04
C ALA A 227 -21.01 9.96 -0.48
N LYS A 228 -21.68 8.93 -1.05
CA LYS A 228 -21.57 8.48 -2.45
C LYS A 228 -20.14 8.09 -2.82
N MET A 229 -19.48 7.36 -1.91
CA MET A 229 -18.07 7.00 -2.03
C MET A 229 -17.85 5.52 -1.78
N VAL A 230 -16.87 4.97 -2.48
CA VAL A 230 -16.26 3.67 -2.18
C VAL A 230 -14.78 3.85 -1.86
N TYR A 231 -14.30 3.05 -0.94
CA TYR A 231 -12.90 3.01 -0.52
C TYR A 231 -12.38 1.59 -0.64
N THR A 232 -11.20 1.42 -1.22
CA THR A 232 -10.57 0.10 -1.27
C THR A 232 -9.06 0.17 -1.13
N TYR A 233 -8.51 -0.85 -0.49
CA TYR A 233 -7.07 -1.03 -0.35
C TYR A 233 -6.77 -2.51 -0.13
N ASP A 234 -5.59 -2.89 -0.60
CA ASP A 234 -5.09 -4.26 -0.51
C ASP A 234 -4.29 -4.38 0.79
N LEU A 235 -4.70 -5.30 1.66
CA LEU A 235 -3.96 -5.65 2.88
C LEU A 235 -2.87 -6.68 2.60
N GLY A 236 -2.88 -7.29 1.40
CA GLY A 236 -1.91 -8.30 0.99
C GLY A 236 -2.15 -9.66 1.67
N GLN A 237 -1.09 -10.45 1.79
CA GLN A 237 -1.10 -11.75 2.48
C GLN A 237 -0.34 -11.72 3.82
N ALA A 238 0.30 -10.60 4.13
CA ALA A 238 1.07 -10.37 5.35
C ALA A 238 0.82 -8.93 5.80
N TYR A 239 1.06 -8.65 7.08
CA TYR A 239 0.95 -7.30 7.62
C TYR A 239 1.92 -6.33 6.90
N THR A 240 1.56 -5.05 6.87
CA THR A 240 2.40 -3.98 6.31
C THR A 240 3.10 -3.16 7.40
N PHE A 241 2.47 -3.00 8.56
CA PHE A 241 2.90 -2.06 9.60
C PHE A 241 3.20 -2.75 10.94
N ALA A 242 4.42 -3.24 11.12
CA ALA A 242 4.83 -3.91 12.36
C ALA A 242 4.95 -2.96 13.56
N LYS A 243 4.48 -3.40 14.73
CA LYS A 243 4.64 -2.70 16.03
C LYS A 243 5.93 -3.07 16.75
N ASP A 244 6.52 -4.21 16.43
CA ASP A 244 7.71 -4.74 17.06
C ASP A 244 8.74 -5.22 16.03
N THR A 245 9.97 -5.50 16.48
CA THR A 245 11.09 -5.88 15.60
C THR A 245 10.95 -7.26 14.96
N GLY A 246 10.19 -8.17 15.58
CA GLY A 246 9.91 -9.52 15.08
C GLY A 246 8.63 -9.60 14.24
N GLY A 247 7.79 -8.56 14.27
CA GLY A 247 6.54 -8.48 13.53
C GLY A 247 5.48 -9.47 14.02
N SER A 248 5.48 -9.77 15.31
CA SER A 248 4.41 -10.54 15.96
C SER A 248 3.15 -9.72 16.17
N GLU A 249 3.30 -8.40 16.32
CA GLU A 249 2.24 -7.43 16.46
C GLU A 249 2.28 -6.45 15.28
N TYR A 250 1.09 -6.05 14.79
CA TYR A 250 0.96 -5.15 13.65
C TYR A 250 -0.21 -4.18 13.80
N TYR A 251 -0.11 -3.01 13.18
CA TYR A 251 -1.10 -1.94 13.24
C TYR A 251 -2.21 -2.07 12.20
N ASP A 252 -2.07 -2.93 11.20
CA ASP A 252 -2.98 -3.06 10.05
C ASP A 252 -4.46 -3.16 10.45
N GLU A 253 -4.81 -4.03 11.40
CA GLU A 253 -6.21 -4.18 11.83
C GLU A 253 -6.74 -2.94 12.56
N GLU A 254 -5.95 -2.37 13.49
CA GLU A 254 -6.30 -1.14 14.20
C GLU A 254 -6.48 0.05 13.26
N MET A 255 -5.62 0.16 12.23
CA MET A 255 -5.74 1.16 11.18
C MET A 255 -7.05 0.99 10.41
N ASN A 256 -7.36 -0.22 9.94
CA ASN A 256 -8.61 -0.50 9.22
C ASN A 256 -9.85 -0.19 10.08
N ASN A 257 -9.83 -0.57 11.36
CA ASN A 257 -10.93 -0.34 12.29
C ASN A 257 -11.11 1.15 12.64
N SER A 258 -10.07 1.97 12.48
CA SER A 258 -10.13 3.41 12.71
C SER A 258 -10.74 4.22 11.55
N PHE A 259 -11.09 3.58 10.43
CA PHE A 259 -11.69 4.26 9.29
C PHE A 259 -13.03 4.90 9.66
N GLN A 260 -13.16 6.20 9.39
CA GLN A 260 -14.38 6.97 9.62
C GLN A 260 -14.74 7.80 8.38
N PRO A 261 -15.98 7.72 7.87
CA PRO A 261 -16.43 8.57 6.76
C PRO A 261 -16.61 10.02 7.21
N ILE A 262 -16.47 10.95 6.27
CA ILE A 262 -16.80 12.37 6.44
C ILE A 262 -17.96 12.68 5.49
N PHE A 263 -18.99 13.40 5.97
CA PHE A 263 -20.22 13.69 5.26
C PHE A 263 -20.33 15.16 4.87
#